data_AF-I6ZSZ8-F1
#
_entry.id   AF-I6ZSZ8-F1
#
_cell.length_a   1.000
_cell.length_b   1.000
_cell.length_c   1.000
_cell.angle_alpha   90.00
_cell.angle_beta   90.00
_cell.angle_gamma   90.00
#
_symmetry.space_group_name_H-M   'P 1'
#
loop_
_entity.id
_entity.type
_entity.pdbx_description
1 polymer ?
#
loop_
_entity_poly.entity_id
_entity_poly.type
_entity_poly.pdbx_seq_one_letter_code
_entity_poly.pdbx_strand_id
1 'polypeptide(L)'
;MFLPPDTNTRERRRFDLDDLRVYYLICEELGIAEEEHVQKSFYYLMKWAGQDKFSGEIGFLRNYIMRIKKERRDKHGEWDMLML
;
A
#
# COMPACT_ATOMS: atom_id res chain seq x y z
N MET A 1 -0.01 16.64 -14.99
CA MET A 1 -0.94 15.81 -14.20
C MET A 1 -1.05 14.48 -14.94
N PHE A 2 -0.61 13.37 -14.35
CA PHE A 2 -0.75 12.05 -14.96
C PHE A 2 -2.13 11.50 -14.57
N LEU A 3 -3.06 11.45 -15.51
CA LEU A 3 -4.37 10.85 -15.28
C LEU A 3 -4.22 9.33 -15.40
N PRO A 4 -4.72 8.53 -14.44
CA PRO A 4 -4.73 7.10 -14.61
C PRO A 4 -5.59 6.73 -15.85
N PRO A 5 -5.29 5.60 -16.52
CA PRO A 5 -6.10 5.14 -17.65
C PRO A 5 -7.56 4.88 -17.25
N ASP A 6 -8.45 4.86 -18.24
CA ASP A 6 -9.87 4.57 -18.02
C ASP A 6 -10.09 3.20 -17.35
N THR A 7 -11.10 3.11 -16.49
CA THR A 7 -11.42 1.85 -15.82
C THR A 7 -11.98 0.81 -16.76
N ASN A 8 -11.91 -0.44 -16.33
CA ASN A 8 -12.22 -1.65 -17.08
C ASN A 8 -11.37 -1.84 -18.36
N THR A 9 -10.19 -1.20 -18.42
CA THR A 9 -9.21 -1.40 -19.49
C THR A 9 -8.02 -2.27 -19.05
N ARG A 10 -7.36 -2.92 -20.02
CA ARG A 10 -6.12 -3.66 -19.77
C ARG A 10 -4.99 -2.75 -19.28
N GLU A 11 -4.94 -1.53 -19.81
CA GLU A 11 -3.96 -0.52 -19.43
C GLU A 11 -4.13 -0.13 -17.96
N ARG A 12 -5.38 0.13 -17.53
CA ARG A 12 -5.66 0.42 -16.13
C ARG A 12 -5.32 -0.74 -15.20
N ARG A 13 -5.63 -1.98 -15.59
CA ARG A 13 -5.23 -3.16 -14.81
C ARG A 13 -3.72 -3.22 -14.62
N ARG A 14 -2.94 -2.95 -15.67
CA ARG A 14 -1.47 -2.94 -15.58
C ARG A 14 -0.99 -1.84 -14.65
N PHE A 15 -1.51 -0.62 -14.83
CA PHE A 15 -1.21 0.53 -13.99
C PHE A 15 -1.48 0.25 -12.50
N ASP A 16 -2.65 -0.30 -12.17
CA ASP A 16 -3.05 -0.63 -10.80
C ASP A 16 -2.15 -1.74 -10.18
N LEU A 17 -1.74 -2.74 -10.98
CA LEU A 17 -0.84 -3.81 -10.53
C LEU A 17 0.59 -3.30 -10.28
N ASP A 18 1.07 -2.39 -11.12
CA ASP A 18 2.37 -1.75 -10.92
C ASP A 18 2.36 -0.90 -9.64
N ASP A 19 1.28 -0.17 -9.37
CA ASP A 19 1.09 0.58 -8.11
C ASP A 19 1.05 -0.36 -6.89
N LEU A 20 0.31 -1.48 -6.98
CA LEU A 20 0.30 -2.50 -5.93
C LEU A 20 1.70 -3.06 -5.65
N ARG A 21 2.50 -3.31 -6.69
CA ARG A 21 3.86 -3.83 -6.50
C ARG A 21 4.71 -2.88 -5.66
N VAL A 22 4.57 -1.57 -5.86
CA VAL A 22 5.26 -0.56 -5.04
C VAL A 22 4.82 -0.65 -3.58
N TYR A 23 3.52 -0.76 -3.31
CA TYR A 23 3.04 -0.93 -1.93
C TYR A 23 3.53 -2.23 -1.29
N TYR A 24 3.64 -3.32 -2.04
CA TYR A 24 4.14 -4.58 -1.50
C TYR A 24 5.60 -4.47 -1.04
N LEU A 25 6.46 -3.85 -1.85
CA LEU A 25 7.86 -3.58 -1.48
C LEU A 25 7.95 -2.72 -0.20
N ILE A 26 7.10 -1.70 -0.08
CA ILE A 26 7.04 -0.88 1.14
C ILE A 26 6.61 -1.72 2.35
N CYS A 27 5.66 -2.64 2.19
CA CYS A 27 5.26 -3.56 3.24
C CYS A 27 6.39 -4.53 3.64
N GLU A 28 7.20 -5.00 2.68
CA GLU A 28 8.38 -5.83 2.94
C GLU A 28 9.44 -5.06 3.75
N GLU A 29 9.75 -3.82 3.34
CA GLU A 29 10.67 -2.93 4.08
C GLU A 29 10.18 -2.65 5.51
N LEU A 30 8.86 -2.54 5.67
CA LEU A 30 8.23 -2.39 6.97
C LEU A 30 8.05 -3.74 7.70
N GLY A 31 8.42 -4.88 7.14
CA GLY A 31 8.24 -6.19 7.78
C GLY A 31 6.79 -6.50 8.15
N ILE A 32 5.82 -5.93 7.43
CA ILE A 32 4.38 -6.17 7.61
C ILE A 32 3.77 -6.96 6.45
N ALA A 33 4.56 -7.30 5.43
CA ALA A 33 4.08 -8.00 4.23
C ALA A 33 3.38 -9.33 4.55
N GLU A 34 3.86 -10.07 5.55
CA GLU A 34 3.33 -11.38 5.94
C GLU A 34 2.12 -11.30 6.89
N GLU A 35 1.68 -10.10 7.27
CA GLU A 35 0.49 -9.95 8.12
C GLU A 35 -0.77 -10.38 7.37
N GLU A 36 -1.63 -11.18 8.01
CA GLU A 36 -2.80 -11.80 7.35
C GLU A 36 -3.73 -10.77 6.70
N HIS A 37 -4.00 -9.64 7.36
CA HIS A 37 -4.83 -8.58 6.78
C HIS A 37 -4.16 -7.89 5.60
N VAL A 38 -2.82 -7.74 5.60
CA VAL A 38 -2.08 -7.17 4.46
C VAL A 38 -2.18 -8.10 3.26
N GLN A 39 -1.94 -9.40 3.45
CA GLN A 39 -2.09 -10.42 2.41
C GLN A 39 -3.52 -10.45 1.84
N LYS A 40 -4.55 -10.39 2.71
CA LYS A 40 -5.95 -10.29 2.27
C LYS A 40 -6.22 -9.02 1.46
N SER A 41 -5.68 -7.87 1.87
CA SER A 41 -5.82 -6.63 1.10
C SER A 41 -5.23 -6.78 -0.29
N PHE A 42 -4.00 -7.30 -0.43
CA PHE A 42 -3.39 -7.55 -1.74
C PHE A 42 -4.20 -8.52 -2.60
N TYR A 43 -4.69 -9.61 -2.03
CA TYR A 43 -5.54 -10.57 -2.74
C TYR A 43 -6.76 -9.92 -3.37
N TYR A 44 -7.50 -9.10 -2.62
CA TYR A 44 -8.68 -8.42 -3.15
C TYR A 44 -8.33 -7.29 -4.13
N LEU A 45 -7.29 -6.52 -3.85
CA LEU A 45 -6.86 -5.45 -4.75
C LEU A 45 -6.37 -6.00 -6.09
N MET A 46 -5.67 -7.15 -6.12
CA MET A 46 -5.31 -7.83 -7.38
C MET A 46 -6.53 -8.30 -8.17
N LYS A 47 -7.61 -8.72 -7.49
CA LYS A 47 -8.87 -9.08 -8.15
C LYS A 47 -9.57 -7.85 -8.74
N TRP A 48 -9.54 -6.73 -8.04
CA TRP A 48 -10.20 -5.50 -8.45
C TRP A 48 -9.36 -4.61 -9.37
N ALA A 49 -8.07 -4.90 -9.57
CA ALA A 49 -7.21 -4.16 -10.48
C ALA A 49 -7.84 -3.99 -11.87
N GLY A 50 -7.89 -2.74 -12.33
CA GLY A 50 -8.60 -2.32 -13.53
C GLY A 50 -9.99 -1.75 -13.27
N GLN A 51 -10.63 -2.03 -12.13
CA GLN A 51 -12.04 -1.70 -11.85
C GLN A 51 -12.15 -0.46 -10.95
N ASP A 52 -13.30 0.24 -10.99
CA ASP A 52 -13.55 1.41 -10.15
C ASP A 52 -13.34 1.14 -8.65
N LYS A 53 -13.73 -0.07 -8.21
CA LYS A 53 -13.60 -0.51 -6.83
C LYS A 53 -12.15 -0.50 -6.33
N PHE A 54 -11.16 -0.71 -7.21
CA PHE A 54 -9.75 -0.66 -6.83
C PHE A 54 -9.37 0.69 -6.20
N SER A 55 -9.82 1.79 -6.81
CA SER A 55 -9.45 3.15 -6.39
C SER A 55 -9.98 3.50 -5.00
N GLY A 56 -11.16 2.98 -4.65
CA GLY A 56 -11.73 3.16 -3.31
C GLY A 56 -10.98 2.39 -2.23
N GLU A 57 -10.52 1.18 -2.56
CA GLU A 57 -9.97 0.23 -1.59
C GLU A 57 -8.46 0.43 -1.37
N ILE A 58 -7.72 0.82 -2.41
CA ILE A 58 -6.27 1.07 -2.32
C ILE A 58 -5.94 2.16 -1.29
N GLY A 59 -6.86 3.11 -1.09
CA GLY A 59 -6.74 4.15 -0.07
C GLY A 59 -6.61 3.59 1.35
N PHE A 60 -7.30 2.48 1.68
CA PHE A 60 -7.19 1.86 3.00
C PHE A 60 -5.82 1.25 3.24
N LEU A 61 -5.28 0.51 2.25
CA LEU A 61 -3.93 -0.04 2.32
C LEU A 61 -2.89 1.08 2.49
N ARG A 62 -3.00 2.14 1.68
CA ARG A 62 -2.12 3.31 1.75
C ARG A 62 -2.15 3.96 3.14
N ASN A 63 -3.34 4.21 3.67
CA ASN A 63 -3.50 4.84 4.99
C ASN A 63 -2.92 3.97 6.11
N TYR A 64 -3.13 2.66 6.03
CA TYR A 64 -2.55 1.70 6.95
C TYR A 64 -1.02 1.74 6.92
N ILE A 65 -0.41 1.65 5.74
CA ILE A 65 1.04 1.75 5.56
C ILE A 65 1.58 3.07 6.14
N MET A 66 0.94 4.20 5.83
CA MET A 66 1.36 5.51 6.34
C MET A 66 1.29 5.61 7.86
N ARG A 67 0.27 5.01 8.49
CA ARG A 67 0.17 4.93 9.95
C ARG A 67 1.34 4.14 10.54
N ILE A 68 1.64 2.96 10.00
CA ILE A 68 2.78 2.14 10.45
C ILE A 68 4.11 2.89 10.27
N LYS A 69 4.31 3.56 9.14
CA LYS A 69 5.52 4.40 8.91
C LYS A 69 5.67 5.47 9.98
N LYS A 70 4.57 6.14 10.35
CA LYS A 70 4.56 7.17 11.39
C LYS A 70 4.91 6.58 12.77
N GLU A 71 4.20 5.53 13.18
CA GLU A 71 4.43 4.87 14.48
C GLU A 71 5.88 4.39 14.66
N ARG A 72 6.52 3.92 13.59
CA ARG A 72 7.92 3.46 13.66
C ARG A 72 8.93 4.60 13.66
N ARG A 73 8.66 5.69 12.93
CA ARG A 73 9.49 6.89 12.98
C ARG A 73 9.47 7.51 14.38
N ASP A 74 8.29 7.58 14.98
CA ASP A 74 8.09 8.14 16.32
C ASP A 74 8.83 7.29 17.38
N LYS A 75 8.75 5.95 17.28
CA LYS A 75 9.53 5.04 18.14
C LYS A 75 11.03 5.21 17.98
N HIS A 76 11.55 5.32 16.76
CA HIS A 76 12.99 5.50 16.55
C HIS A 76 13.49 6.82 17.17
N GLY A 77 12.70 7.90 17.06
CA GLY A 77 13.02 9.17 17.72
C GLY A 77 12.98 9.14 19.25
N GLU A 78 12.13 8.31 19.86
CA GLU A 78 12.11 8.12 21.33
C GLU A 78 13.34 7.36 21.82
N TRP A 79 13.78 6.31 21.12
CA TRP A 79 14.99 5.56 21.49
C TRP A 79 16.26 6.41 21.37
N ASP A 80 16.37 7.25 20.34
CA ASP A 80 17.49 8.17 20.16
C ASP A 80 17.54 9.24 21.26
N MET A 81 16.38 9.67 21.78
CA MET A 81 16.28 10.68 22.84
C MET A 81 16.54 10.09 24.24
N LEU A 82 16.25 8.81 24.46
CA LEU A 82 16.52 8.09 25.71
C LEU A 82 17.97 7.61 25.83
N MET A 83 18.72 7.62 24.73
CA MET A 83 20.14 7.23 24.66
C MET A 83 21.10 8.44 24.69
N LEU A 84 20.58 9.65 24.91
CA LEU A 84 21.30 10.91 25.14
C LEU A 84 21.18 11.35 26.61
#